data_AF-A0A9J6CVE3-F1
#
_entry.id   AF-A0A9J6CVE3-F1
#
_cell.length_a   1.000
_cell.length_b   1.000
_cell.length_c   1.000
_cell.angle_alpha   90.00
_cell.angle_beta   90.00
_cell.angle_gamma   90.00
#
_symmetry.space_group_name_H-M   'P 1'
#
loop_
_entity.id
_entity.type
_entity.pdbx_description
1 polymer ?
#
loop_
_entity_poly.entity_id
_entity_poly.type
_entity_poly.pdbx_seq_one_letter_code
_entity_poly.pdbx_strand_id
1 'polypeptide(L)'
;MVAGPFRAASKPGVFITMVAFFDIYGKHESVVNKKTSLEISGANGMSGGYMFALDSWLRRQDGDVALSFRMRLAYGQWDDYVEWPFSRRITIIITHLRDQAKDIRLPIRNSGHDYFKKPAPREWNKIMNTGDISWRTIEHNGFIFNKTLYVNVEFD
;
A
#
# COMPACT_ATOMS: atom_id res chain seq x y z
N MET A 1 19.71 12.96 11.82
CA MET A 1 19.66 11.78 10.92
C MET A 1 18.42 11.90 10.05
N VAL A 2 18.54 11.69 8.74
CA VAL A 2 17.39 11.69 7.81
C VAL A 2 16.74 10.30 7.89
N ALA A 3 15.43 10.23 8.17
CA ALA A 3 14.73 8.99 8.48
C ALA A 3 14.66 7.98 7.31
N GLY A 4 14.93 8.40 6.07
CA GLY A 4 14.92 7.52 4.91
C GLY A 4 13.52 6.97 4.58
N PRO A 5 13.41 6.06 3.59
CA PRO A 5 12.12 5.51 3.15
C PRO A 5 11.63 4.31 3.98
N PHE A 6 12.50 3.70 4.78
CA PHE A 6 12.15 2.56 5.61
C PHE A 6 11.53 2.99 6.92
N ARG A 7 10.61 2.19 7.45
CA ARG A 7 10.06 2.34 8.80
C ARG A 7 10.33 1.10 9.62
N ALA A 8 10.75 1.30 10.86
CA ALA A 8 10.79 0.24 11.83
C ALA A 8 9.35 -0.21 12.17
N ALA A 9 9.21 -1.47 12.55
CA ALA A 9 7.97 -1.98 13.11
C ALA A 9 7.53 -1.13 14.31
N SER A 10 6.23 -0.84 14.41
CA SER A 10 5.70 0.04 15.46
C SER A 10 5.82 -0.55 16.87
N LYS A 11 5.82 -1.89 17.00
CA LYS A 11 6.00 -2.61 18.27
C LYS A 11 6.48 -4.06 18.01
N PRO A 12 6.92 -4.80 19.03
CA PRO A 12 7.30 -6.22 18.87
C PRO A 12 6.17 -7.06 18.27
N GLY A 13 6.52 -7.98 17.37
CA GLY A 13 5.55 -8.87 16.71
C GLY A 13 4.84 -8.27 15.49
N VAL A 14 5.14 -7.02 15.13
CA VAL A 14 4.67 -6.35 13.90
C VAL A 14 5.67 -6.57 12.77
N PHE A 15 5.16 -6.84 11.57
CA PHE A 15 5.98 -7.01 10.37
C PHE A 15 5.77 -5.86 9.40
N ILE A 16 6.87 -5.39 8.78
CA ILE A 16 6.83 -4.23 7.90
C ILE A 16 7.65 -4.45 6.63
N THR A 17 7.06 -4.14 5.48
CA THR A 17 7.69 -4.29 4.16
C THR A 17 7.50 -3.03 3.34
N MET A 18 8.59 -2.49 2.79
CA MET A 18 8.55 -1.30 1.93
C MET A 18 8.23 -1.67 0.47
N VAL A 19 7.38 -0.88 -0.17
CA VAL A 19 7.04 -0.92 -1.59
C VAL A 19 7.26 0.47 -2.19
N ALA A 20 7.87 0.52 -3.37
CA ALA A 20 8.12 1.76 -4.10
C ALA A 20 7.28 1.82 -5.38
N PHE A 21 6.67 2.98 -5.62
CA PHE A 21 5.93 3.28 -6.86
C PHE A 21 6.70 4.31 -7.66
N PHE A 22 7.30 3.88 -8.76
CA PHE A 22 8.15 4.70 -9.62
C PHE A 22 7.33 5.51 -10.63
N ASP A 23 7.90 6.65 -11.03
CA ASP A 23 7.32 7.57 -12.02
C ASP A 23 5.88 8.02 -11.66
N ILE A 24 5.62 8.25 -10.38
CA ILE A 24 4.27 8.54 -9.89
C ILE A 24 3.68 9.82 -10.53
N TYR A 25 4.53 10.80 -10.85
CA TYR A 25 4.13 12.02 -11.58
C TYR A 25 3.63 11.73 -12.99
N GLY A 26 4.36 10.92 -13.78
CA GLY A 26 3.92 10.55 -15.13
C GLY A 26 2.58 9.78 -15.11
N LYS A 27 2.37 8.96 -14.08
CA LYS A 27 1.09 8.26 -13.86
C LYS A 27 -0.03 9.24 -13.50
N HIS A 28 0.23 10.21 -12.63
CA HIS A 28 -0.71 11.28 -12.29
C HIS A 28 -1.10 12.11 -13.51
N GLU A 29 -0.14 12.58 -14.31
CA GLU A 29 -0.39 13.35 -15.53
C GLU A 29 -1.24 12.56 -16.54
N SER A 30 -1.06 11.23 -16.62
CA SER A 30 -1.91 10.37 -17.44
C SER A 30 -3.38 10.41 -17.00
N VAL A 31 -3.65 10.47 -15.69
CA VAL A 31 -5.01 10.59 -15.14
C VAL A 31 -5.56 12.02 -15.30
N VAL A 32 -4.73 13.05 -15.21
CA VAL A 32 -5.18 14.43 -15.45
C VAL A 32 -5.54 14.67 -16.92
N ASN A 33 -4.79 14.09 -17.86
CA ASN A 33 -4.91 14.45 -19.27
C ASN A 33 -5.66 13.43 -20.13
N LYS A 34 -5.67 12.14 -19.76
CA LYS A 34 -6.08 11.07 -20.68
C LYS A 34 -7.08 10.08 -20.09
N LYS A 35 -6.92 9.72 -18.81
CA LYS A 35 -7.67 8.62 -18.17
C LYS A 35 -8.50 9.11 -17.00
N THR A 36 -9.63 8.47 -16.72
CA THR A 36 -10.42 8.75 -15.51
C THR A 36 -9.79 8.12 -14.27
N SER A 37 -9.12 6.97 -14.43
CA SER A 37 -8.35 6.31 -13.38
C SER A 37 -7.19 5.50 -13.95
N LEU A 38 -6.22 5.17 -13.11
CA LEU A 38 -5.07 4.37 -13.46
C LEU A 38 -4.63 3.53 -12.26
N GLU A 39 -4.52 2.23 -12.48
CA GLU A 39 -3.85 1.32 -11.55
C GLU A 39 -2.36 1.27 -11.91
N ILE A 40 -1.53 1.34 -10.87
CA ILE A 40 -0.08 1.28 -10.96
C ILE A 40 0.30 0.07 -10.14
N SER A 41 0.68 -1.01 -10.85
CA SER A 41 1.14 -2.21 -10.18
C SER A 41 2.37 -1.91 -9.35
N GLY A 42 2.31 -2.24 -8.08
CA GLY A 42 3.49 -2.18 -7.21
C GLY A 42 4.24 -3.50 -7.25
N ALA A 43 4.97 -3.78 -6.18
CA ALA A 43 5.68 -5.04 -6.02
C ALA A 43 4.81 -6.07 -5.27
N ASN A 44 5.04 -7.34 -5.61
CA ASN A 44 4.68 -8.41 -4.70
C ASN A 44 5.69 -8.41 -3.53
N GLY A 45 5.19 -8.57 -2.32
CA GLY A 45 5.99 -8.58 -1.11
C GLY A 45 5.63 -9.75 -0.21
N MET A 46 6.48 -10.00 0.76
CA MET A 46 6.21 -10.92 1.85
C MET A 46 6.31 -10.13 3.16
N SER A 47 5.37 -10.37 4.07
CA SER A 47 5.40 -9.79 5.43
C SER A 47 4.81 -10.80 6.40
N GLY A 48 5.53 -11.12 7.47
CA GLY A 48 5.10 -12.13 8.46
C GLY A 48 4.80 -13.51 7.87
N GLY A 49 5.47 -13.88 6.76
CA GLY A 49 5.25 -15.15 6.03
C GLY A 49 4.14 -15.10 4.97
N TYR A 50 3.25 -14.09 5.00
CA TYR A 50 2.19 -13.96 4.01
C TYR A 50 2.67 -13.24 2.75
N MET A 51 2.31 -13.79 1.59
CA MET A 51 2.55 -13.17 0.29
C MET A 51 1.44 -12.17 -0.04
N PHE A 52 1.80 -10.98 -0.51
CA PHE A 52 0.85 -9.96 -0.92
C PHE A 52 1.26 -9.23 -2.20
N ALA A 53 0.29 -8.60 -2.84
CA ALA A 53 0.48 -7.59 -3.87
C ALA A 53 -0.10 -6.28 -3.37
N LEU A 54 0.63 -5.18 -3.60
CA LEU A 54 0.16 -3.84 -3.32
C LEU A 54 0.19 -3.02 -4.62
N ASP A 55 -0.96 -2.53 -5.02
CA ASP A 55 -1.14 -1.68 -6.19
C ASP A 55 -1.57 -0.27 -5.72
N SER A 56 -1.12 0.76 -6.43
CA SER A 56 -1.56 2.14 -6.23
C SER A 56 -2.66 2.44 -7.24
N TRP A 57 -3.74 3.07 -6.83
CA TRP A 57 -4.86 3.45 -7.68
C TRP A 57 -5.06 4.96 -7.66
N LEU A 58 -4.85 5.60 -8.81
CA LEU A 58 -5.10 7.02 -9.02
C LEU A 58 -6.44 7.20 -9.72
N ARG A 59 -7.28 8.10 -9.26
CA ARG A 59 -8.60 8.36 -9.85
C ARG A 59 -8.95 9.84 -9.79
N ARG A 60 -9.50 10.38 -10.88
CA ARG A 60 -10.02 11.75 -10.88
C ARG A 60 -11.24 11.85 -9.96
N GLN A 61 -11.22 12.81 -9.05
CA GLN A 61 -12.30 13.07 -8.11
C GLN A 61 -12.38 14.58 -7.82
N ASP A 62 -13.54 15.18 -8.06
CA ASP A 62 -13.86 16.57 -7.68
C ASP A 62 -12.82 17.62 -8.12
N GLY A 63 -12.31 17.50 -9.34
CA GLY A 63 -11.30 18.41 -9.89
C GLY A 63 -9.88 18.20 -9.36
N ASP A 64 -9.64 17.12 -8.62
CA ASP A 64 -8.33 16.66 -8.17
C ASP A 64 -8.13 15.19 -8.57
N VAL A 65 -6.96 14.62 -8.23
CA VAL A 65 -6.70 13.19 -8.30
C VAL A 65 -6.66 12.63 -6.88
N ALA A 66 -7.48 11.62 -6.61
CA ALA A 66 -7.40 10.80 -5.42
C ALA A 66 -6.42 9.65 -5.62
N LEU A 67 -5.64 9.35 -4.60
CA LEU A 67 -4.77 8.19 -4.47
C LEU A 67 -5.36 7.25 -3.41
N SER A 68 -5.46 5.98 -3.72
CA SER A 68 -5.66 4.91 -2.74
C SER A 68 -4.80 3.70 -3.09
N PHE A 69 -4.67 2.79 -2.14
CA PHE A 69 -3.96 1.53 -2.30
C PHE A 69 -4.91 0.35 -2.29
N ARG A 70 -4.61 -0.60 -3.17
CA ARG A 70 -5.28 -1.88 -3.35
C ARG A 70 -4.34 -3.00 -2.96
N MET A 71 -4.79 -3.90 -2.11
CA MET A 71 -3.98 -5.00 -1.64
C MET A 71 -4.69 -6.32 -1.83
N ARG A 72 -3.94 -7.37 -2.14
CA ARG A 72 -4.42 -8.75 -2.19
C ARG A 72 -3.42 -9.65 -1.49
N LEU A 73 -3.92 -10.68 -0.81
CA LEU A 73 -3.11 -11.80 -0.32
C LEU A 73 -3.08 -12.90 -1.38
N ALA A 74 -1.98 -13.61 -1.48
CA ALA A 74 -1.79 -14.76 -2.36
C ALA A 74 -1.19 -15.94 -1.59
N TYR A 75 -1.29 -17.13 -2.18
CA TYR A 75 -0.62 -18.30 -1.65
C TYR A 75 0.89 -18.10 -1.66
N GLY A 76 1.51 -18.11 -0.48
CA GLY A 76 2.95 -17.97 -0.28
C GLY A 76 3.65 -19.28 0.05
N GLN A 77 4.99 -19.27 0.00
CA GLN A 77 5.82 -20.42 0.36
C GLN A 77 5.68 -20.83 1.85
N TRP A 78 5.22 -19.91 2.71
CA TRP A 78 5.09 -20.12 4.15
C TRP A 78 3.64 -20.32 4.60
N ASP A 79 2.70 -20.48 3.66
CA ASP A 79 1.26 -20.55 3.96
C ASP A 79 0.85 -21.74 4.84
N ASP A 80 1.70 -22.76 4.97
CA ASP A 80 1.51 -23.91 5.85
C ASP A 80 2.01 -23.67 7.28
N TYR A 81 2.74 -22.57 7.51
CA TYR A 81 3.34 -22.21 8.80
C TYR A 81 2.75 -20.93 9.40
N VAL A 82 1.82 -20.29 8.70
CA VAL A 82 1.13 -19.07 9.15
C VAL A 82 -0.34 -19.34 9.41
N GLU A 83 -0.94 -18.52 10.26
CA GLU A 83 -2.35 -18.66 10.65
C GLU A 83 -3.29 -18.19 9.55
N TRP A 84 -4.38 -18.94 9.34
CA TRP A 84 -5.47 -18.57 8.46
C TRP A 84 -6.83 -18.83 9.14
N PRO A 85 -7.87 -17.99 8.94
CA PRO A 85 -7.85 -16.77 8.13
C PRO A 85 -6.92 -15.70 8.74
N PHE A 86 -6.37 -14.84 7.88
CA PHE A 86 -5.49 -13.75 8.30
C PHE A 86 -6.23 -12.85 9.30
N SER A 87 -5.68 -12.71 10.51
CA SER A 87 -6.33 -12.08 11.67
C SER A 87 -5.72 -10.75 12.07
N ARG A 88 -4.63 -10.33 11.42
CA ARG A 88 -3.88 -9.11 11.76
C ARG A 88 -4.48 -7.87 11.12
N ARG A 89 -4.16 -6.70 11.67
CA ARG A 89 -4.51 -5.41 11.07
C ARG A 89 -3.48 -5.04 9.99
N ILE A 90 -3.97 -4.63 8.83
CA ILE A 90 -3.12 -4.12 7.75
C ILE A 90 -3.20 -2.60 7.70
N THR A 91 -2.04 -1.95 7.77
CA THR A 91 -1.92 -0.50 7.58
C THR A 91 -0.92 -0.18 6.49
N ILE A 92 -1.34 0.64 5.52
CA ILE A 92 -0.47 1.18 4.48
C ILE A 92 0.03 2.55 4.94
N ILE A 93 1.34 2.76 4.95
CA ILE A 93 1.98 3.94 5.50
C ILE A 93 2.68 4.69 4.37
N ILE A 94 2.12 5.82 3.93
CA ILE A 94 2.81 6.71 3.01
C ILE A 94 3.91 7.43 3.78
N THR A 95 5.14 7.26 3.29
CA THR A 95 6.35 7.54 4.06
C THR A 95 6.87 8.93 3.76
N HIS A 96 6.96 9.79 4.76
CA HIS A 96 7.61 11.09 4.61
C HIS A 96 9.12 10.97 4.90
N LEU A 97 9.97 11.14 3.88
CA LEU A 97 11.40 10.76 3.95
C LEU A 97 12.24 11.50 5.00
N ARG A 98 11.77 12.66 5.47
CA ARG A 98 12.53 13.53 6.39
C ARG A 98 11.94 13.62 7.79
N ASP A 99 10.68 13.24 7.96
CA ASP A 99 9.91 13.52 9.17
C ASP A 99 8.84 12.44 9.34
N GLN A 100 9.15 11.45 10.17
CA GLN A 100 8.27 10.30 10.42
C GLN A 100 6.95 10.70 11.08
N ALA A 101 6.90 11.82 11.81
CA ALA A 101 5.66 12.29 12.43
C ALA A 101 4.62 12.72 11.38
N LYS A 102 5.05 12.97 10.14
CA LYS A 102 4.19 13.30 9.01
C LYS A 102 3.73 12.09 8.21
N ASP A 103 4.15 10.87 8.56
CA ASP A 103 3.68 9.68 7.85
C ASP A 103 2.14 9.60 7.84
N ILE A 104 1.59 9.20 6.70
CA ILE A 104 0.14 9.05 6.55
C ILE A 104 -0.20 7.57 6.65
N ARG A 105 -0.97 7.22 7.67
CA ARG A 105 -1.40 5.85 7.93
C ARG A 105 -2.81 5.61 7.39
N LEU A 106 -2.91 4.72 6.42
CA LEU A 106 -4.15 4.36 5.74
C LEU A 106 -4.49 2.89 6.09
N PRO A 107 -5.38 2.65 7.06
CA PRO A 107 -5.82 1.29 7.35
C PRO A 107 -6.63 0.71 6.19
N ILE A 108 -6.51 -0.59 5.97
CA ILE A 108 -7.42 -1.33 5.07
C ILE A 108 -8.82 -1.30 5.67
N ARG A 109 -9.82 -0.96 4.86
CA ARG A 109 -11.22 -0.75 5.31
C ARG A 109 -12.13 -1.96 5.12
N ASN A 110 -11.66 -3.01 4.43
CA ASN A 110 -12.52 -4.12 4.07
C ASN A 110 -12.81 -5.03 5.26
N SER A 111 -14.08 -5.34 5.47
CA SER A 111 -14.57 -6.32 6.43
C SER A 111 -15.23 -7.48 5.69
N GLY A 112 -14.70 -8.69 5.81
CA GLY A 112 -15.33 -9.89 5.27
C GLY A 112 -14.39 -11.09 5.27
N HIS A 113 -14.93 -12.24 5.63
CA HIS A 113 -14.17 -13.49 5.72
C HIS A 113 -13.42 -13.84 4.41
N ASP A 114 -14.03 -13.55 3.25
CA ASP A 114 -13.46 -13.85 1.93
C ASP A 114 -12.19 -13.08 1.57
N TYR A 115 -11.92 -11.95 2.23
CA TYR A 115 -10.72 -11.15 1.96
C TYR A 115 -9.48 -11.74 2.65
N PHE A 116 -9.71 -12.54 3.70
CA PHE A 116 -8.67 -12.99 4.62
C PHE A 116 -8.57 -14.51 4.74
N LYS A 117 -9.40 -15.30 4.05
CA LYS A 117 -9.25 -16.76 4.00
C LYS A 117 -7.92 -17.18 3.35
N LYS A 118 -7.44 -18.39 3.63
CA LYS A 118 -6.28 -18.97 2.93
C LYS A 118 -6.58 -19.03 1.42
N PRO A 119 -5.81 -18.35 0.57
CA PRO A 119 -5.96 -18.46 -0.88
C PRO A 119 -5.55 -19.86 -1.34
N ALA A 120 -6.22 -20.39 -2.35
CA ALA A 120 -5.78 -21.63 -2.97
C ALA A 120 -4.46 -21.38 -3.75
N PRO A 121 -3.67 -22.44 -4.04
CA PRO A 121 -2.46 -22.30 -4.85
C PRO A 121 -2.75 -21.58 -6.18
N ARG A 122 -1.95 -20.55 -6.48
CA ARG A 122 -2.08 -19.68 -7.67
C ARG A 122 -3.32 -18.77 -7.70
N GLU A 123 -4.08 -18.69 -6.59
CA GLU A 123 -5.18 -17.76 -6.45
C GLU A 123 -4.79 -16.54 -5.61
N TRP A 124 -5.52 -15.45 -5.83
CA TRP A 124 -5.46 -14.23 -5.03
C TRP A 124 -6.78 -14.06 -4.29
N ASN A 125 -6.72 -13.55 -3.07
CA ASN A 125 -7.91 -13.09 -2.36
C ASN A 125 -8.54 -11.87 -3.06
N LYS A 126 -9.77 -11.55 -2.63
CA LYS A 126 -10.47 -10.33 -3.07
C LYS A 126 -9.65 -9.09 -2.75
N ILE A 127 -9.79 -8.06 -3.59
CA ILE A 127 -9.07 -6.79 -3.44
C ILE A 127 -9.55 -6.04 -2.19
N MET A 128 -8.61 -5.75 -1.32
CA MET A 128 -8.76 -4.88 -0.17
C MET A 128 -8.36 -3.45 -0.52
N ASN A 129 -9.07 -2.44 -0.01
CA ASN A 129 -8.79 -1.05 -0.31
C ASN A 129 -8.52 -0.24 0.96
N THR A 130 -7.65 0.75 0.82
CA THR A 130 -7.53 1.85 1.77
C THR A 130 -8.56 2.96 1.46
N GLY A 131 -8.60 3.99 2.30
CA GLY A 131 -9.28 5.24 1.95
C GLY A 131 -8.51 6.06 0.92
N ASP A 132 -9.23 6.99 0.27
CA ASP A 132 -8.65 7.94 -0.66
C ASP A 132 -7.90 9.07 0.08
N ILE A 133 -6.77 9.50 -0.49
CA ILE A 133 -6.03 10.71 -0.12
C ILE A 133 -5.83 11.60 -1.36
N SER A 134 -6.02 12.91 -1.21
CA SER A 134 -5.83 13.82 -2.33
C SER A 134 -4.36 13.90 -2.77
N TRP A 135 -4.16 13.97 -4.08
CA TRP A 135 -2.84 14.12 -4.68
C TRP A 135 -2.13 15.38 -4.18
N ARG A 136 -2.85 16.50 -4.05
CA ARG A 136 -2.31 17.75 -3.48
C ARG A 136 -1.69 17.55 -2.10
N THR A 137 -2.29 16.70 -1.26
CA THR A 137 -1.73 16.38 0.07
C THR A 137 -0.40 15.64 -0.07
N ILE A 138 -0.27 14.71 -1.02
CA ILE A 138 0.95 13.95 -1.26
C ILE A 138 2.06 14.85 -1.82
N GLU A 139 1.71 15.68 -2.80
CA GLU A 139 2.65 16.55 -3.50
C GLU A 139 3.18 17.68 -2.62
N HIS A 140 2.29 18.46 -1.99
CA HIS A 140 2.70 19.66 -1.25
C HIS A 140 3.45 19.35 0.05
N ASN A 141 3.25 18.15 0.61
CA ASN A 141 3.88 17.77 1.87
C ASN A 141 5.18 16.97 1.69
N GLY A 142 5.69 16.82 0.46
CA GLY A 142 7.02 16.25 0.23
C GLY A 142 7.13 14.73 0.42
N PHE A 143 6.05 13.99 0.15
CA PHE A 143 6.06 12.51 0.19
C PHE A 143 6.72 11.88 -1.04
N ILE A 144 6.88 12.63 -2.13
CA ILE A 144 7.46 12.16 -3.38
C ILE A 144 8.93 12.59 -3.46
N PHE A 145 9.81 11.64 -3.78
CA PHE A 145 11.23 11.91 -3.97
C PHE A 145 11.73 11.24 -5.24
N ASN A 146 12.40 12.00 -6.09
CA ASN A 146 12.88 11.52 -7.39
C ASN A 146 11.78 10.79 -8.19
N LYS A 147 10.57 11.37 -8.24
CA LYS A 147 9.38 10.79 -8.88
C LYS A 147 8.93 9.45 -8.31
N THR A 148 9.39 9.06 -7.13
CA THR A 148 9.05 7.81 -6.45
C THR A 148 8.25 8.10 -5.19
N LEU A 149 7.16 7.34 -5.01
CA LEU A 149 6.41 7.30 -3.76
C LEU A 149 6.80 6.04 -2.99
N TYR A 150 7.25 6.22 -1.74
CA TYR A 150 7.62 5.12 -0.85
C TYR A 150 6.51 4.85 0.14
N VAL A 151 6.17 3.58 0.28
CA VAL A 151 5.06 3.12 1.12
C VAL A 151 5.53 1.93 1.94
N ASN A 152 5.16 1.88 3.21
CA ASN A 152 5.41 0.71 4.06
C ASN A 152 4.08 -0.01 4.33
N VAL A 153 4.09 -1.33 4.24
CA VAL A 153 2.95 -2.21 4.55
C VAL A 153 3.21 -2.83 5.91
N GLU A 154 2.38 -2.50 6.89
CA GLU A 154 2.50 -2.96 8.27
C GLU A 154 1.41 -3.97 8.59
N PHE A 155 1.81 -5.15 9.09
CA PHE A 155 0.92 -6.17 9.65
C PHE A 155 1.07 -6.17 11.17
N ASP A 156 0.04 -5.67 11.85
CA ASP A 156 -0.06 -5.62 13.30
C ASP A 156 -0.92 -6.77 13.83
#